data_AF-A0AA35X7S3-F1
#
_entry.id   AF-A0AA35X7S3-F1
#
_cell.length_a   1.000
_cell.length_b   1.000
_cell.length_c   1.000
_cell.angle_alpha   90.00
_cell.angle_beta   90.00
_cell.angle_gamma   90.00
#
_symmetry.space_group_name_H-M   'P 1'
#
loop_
_entity.id
_entity.type
_entity.pdbx_description
1 polymer ?
#
loop_
_entity_poly.entity_id
_entity_poly.type
_entity_poly.pdbx_seq_one_letter_code
_entity_poly.pdbx_strand_id
1 'polypeptide(L)'
;MRVGVGGMRRRRPRGGRRPKHLGVTRIKADVSMRQVAENRILQRYPNLNLLGSYFVYKDGRHHWFEIILADPSHPRIIQDKEIKGRISVAA
;
A
#
# COMPACT_ATOMS: atom_id res chain seq x y z
N MET A 1 -9.70 1.92 1.56
CA MET A 1 -8.50 2.59 2.11
C MET A 1 -8.28 3.93 1.44
N ARG A 2 -8.09 4.98 2.24
CA ARG A 2 -7.86 6.35 1.76
C ARG A 2 -6.37 6.68 1.74
N VAL A 3 -5.88 7.21 0.62
CA VAL A 3 -4.50 7.69 0.46
C VAL A 3 -4.52 9.15 0.02
N GLY A 4 -3.64 9.97 0.60
CA GLY A 4 -3.55 11.39 0.24
C GLY A 4 -2.98 11.57 -1.17
N VAL A 5 -3.56 12.48 -1.94
CA VAL A 5 -3.04 12.89 -3.25
C VAL A 5 -1.78 13.74 -3.01
N GLY A 6 -0.70 13.46 -3.75
CA GLY A 6 0.51 14.26 -3.71
C GLY A 6 1.78 13.45 -3.95
N GLY A 7 2.91 14.14 -4.01
CA GLY A 7 4.24 13.53 -4.07
C GLY A 7 4.82 13.25 -2.69
N MET A 8 5.94 12.52 -2.66
CA MET A 8 6.70 12.31 -1.44
C MET A 8 7.36 13.64 -1.03
N ARG A 9 7.26 13.97 0.26
CA ARG A 9 8.04 15.05 0.88
C ARG A 9 9.02 14.46 1.88
N ARG A 10 10.29 14.82 1.76
CA ARG A 10 11.31 14.40 2.75
C ARG A 10 11.40 15.42 3.89
N ARG A 11 11.80 14.97 5.07
CA ARG A 11 12.11 15.89 6.17
C ARG A 11 13.33 16.74 5.79
N ARG A 12 13.25 18.07 5.98
CA ARG A 12 14.37 18.96 5.66
C ARG A 12 15.59 18.65 6.54
N PRO A 13 16.77 18.39 5.96
CA PRO A 13 18.00 18.22 6.74
C PRO A 13 18.32 19.48 7.56
N ARG A 14 18.80 19.31 8.79
CA ARG A 14 19.21 20.43 9.68
C ARG A 14 20.70 20.80 9.56
N GLY A 15 21.55 19.86 9.14
CA GLY A 15 22.99 20.10 8.94
C GLY A 15 23.37 20.43 7.49
N GLY A 16 24.64 20.80 7.28
CA GLY A 16 25.19 21.09 5.95
C GLY A 16 25.10 19.89 5.00
N ARG A 17 24.62 20.13 3.78
CA ARG A 17 24.55 19.13 2.69
C ARG A 17 24.90 19.80 1.37
N ARG A 18 25.41 19.01 0.42
CA ARG A 18 25.58 19.48 -0.97
C ARG A 18 24.22 19.94 -1.53
N PRO A 19 24.17 21.01 -2.35
CA PRO A 19 22.91 21.55 -2.88
C PRO A 19 21.98 20.50 -3.50
N LYS A 20 22.54 19.52 -4.22
CA LYS A 20 21.76 18.42 -4.83
C LYS A 20 20.98 17.54 -3.85
N HIS A 21 21.37 17.49 -2.57
CA HIS A 21 20.72 16.68 -1.52
C HIS A 21 19.79 17.50 -0.61
N LEU A 22 19.66 18.81 -0.84
CA LEU A 22 18.79 19.68 -0.04
C LEU A 22 17.33 19.69 -0.54
N GLY A 23 17.02 19.06 -1.68
CA GLY A 23 15.67 19.01 -2.25
C GLY A 23 14.66 18.27 -1.36
N VAL A 24 13.44 18.82 -1.22
CA VAL A 24 12.40 18.30 -0.31
C VAL A 24 11.03 18.09 -0.99
N THR A 25 10.56 19.02 -1.83
CA THR A 25 9.13 19.14 -2.18
C THR A 25 8.73 18.50 -3.52
N ARG A 26 9.70 18.10 -4.37
CA ARG A 26 9.45 17.58 -5.74
C ARG A 26 10.08 16.19 -5.94
N ILE A 27 9.84 15.30 -5.01
CA ILE A 27 10.39 13.93 -5.04
C ILE A 27 9.24 12.98 -5.39
N LYS A 28 9.42 12.21 -6.45
CA LYS A 28 8.49 11.13 -6.79
C LYS A 28 8.83 9.91 -5.93
N ALA A 29 7.81 9.28 -5.36
CA ALA A 29 7.98 7.97 -4.75
C ALA A 29 8.14 6.93 -5.87
N ASP A 30 8.90 5.88 -5.59
CA ASP A 30 9.03 4.72 -6.48
C ASP A 30 7.79 3.82 -6.42
N VAL A 31 7.13 3.80 -5.25
CA VAL A 31 5.91 3.02 -5.02
C VAL A 31 4.65 3.74 -5.50
N SER A 32 3.69 2.96 -6.01
CA SER A 32 2.39 3.49 -6.44
C SER A 32 1.46 3.76 -5.26
N MET A 33 0.47 4.65 -5.45
CA MET A 33 -0.53 4.93 -4.41
C MET A 33 -1.36 3.71 -4.03
N ARG A 34 -1.57 2.79 -4.99
CA ARG A 34 -2.23 1.50 -4.75
C ARG A 34 -1.42 0.64 -3.79
N GLN A 35 -0.11 0.47 -4.04
CA GLN A 35 0.80 -0.28 -3.16
C GLN A 35 0.88 0.36 -1.76
N VAL A 36 0.90 1.69 -1.68
CA VAL A 36 0.85 2.39 -0.39
C VAL A 36 -0.44 2.07 0.37
N ALA A 37 -1.57 1.98 -0.32
CA ALA A 37 -2.85 1.61 0.28
C ALA A 37 -2.82 0.16 0.79
N GLU A 38 -2.32 -0.78 -0.02
CA GLU A 38 -2.18 -2.20 0.29
C GLU A 38 -1.28 -2.39 1.54
N ASN A 39 -0.09 -1.79 1.54
CA ASN A 39 0.85 -1.89 2.65
C ASN A 39 0.30 -1.35 3.97
N ARG A 40 -0.45 -0.23 3.94
CA ARG A 40 -1.10 0.31 5.16
C ARG A 40 -2.15 -0.63 5.73
N ILE A 41 -2.86 -1.37 4.87
CA ILE A 41 -3.87 -2.34 5.29
C ILE A 41 -3.22 -3.62 5.82
N LEU A 42 -2.17 -4.12 5.16
CA LEU A 42 -1.40 -5.26 5.64
C LEU A 42 -0.74 -4.99 7.00
N GLN A 43 -0.24 -3.78 7.23
CA GLN A 43 0.27 -3.37 8.55
C GLN A 43 -0.83 -3.33 9.61
N ARG A 44 -2.08 -3.05 9.22
CA ARG A 44 -3.22 -3.01 10.14
C ARG A 44 -3.78 -4.40 10.45
N TYR A 45 -3.75 -5.31 9.49
CA TYR A 45 -4.27 -6.67 9.60
C TYR A 45 -3.20 -7.69 9.18
N PRO A 46 -2.19 -7.94 10.01
CA PRO A 46 -1.05 -8.80 9.67
C PRO A 46 -1.42 -10.29 9.58
N ASN A 47 -2.57 -10.69 10.14
CA ASN A 47 -3.09 -12.06 10.10
C ASN A 47 -3.81 -12.40 8.78
N LEU A 48 -4.07 -11.40 7.94
CA LEU A 48 -4.81 -11.56 6.68
C LEU A 48 -3.88 -11.38 5.49
N ASN A 49 -4.14 -12.12 4.42
CA ASN A 49 -3.35 -12.05 3.19
C ASN A 49 -4.07 -11.25 2.11
N LEU A 50 -3.30 -10.51 1.32
CA LEU A 50 -3.82 -9.70 0.22
C LEU A 50 -4.21 -10.60 -0.97
N LEU A 51 -5.46 -10.49 -1.43
CA LEU A 51 -5.91 -11.11 -2.68
C LEU A 51 -5.81 -10.15 -3.86
N GLY A 52 -6.08 -8.87 -3.61
CA GLY A 52 -6.05 -7.85 -4.65
C GLY A 52 -6.58 -6.51 -4.16
N SER A 53 -6.53 -5.53 -5.04
CA SER A 53 -7.12 -4.23 -4.80
C SER A 53 -7.55 -3.56 -6.09
N TYR A 54 -8.49 -2.63 -6.00
CA TYR A 54 -8.94 -1.84 -7.12
C TYR A 54 -9.22 -0.40 -6.72
N PHE A 55 -9.17 0.47 -7.72
CA PHE A 55 -9.47 1.89 -7.58
C PHE A 55 -10.98 2.10 -7.60
N VAL A 56 -11.47 2.91 -6.67
CA VAL A 56 -12.90 3.23 -6.56
C VAL A 56 -13.15 4.64 -7.06
N TYR A 57 -12.47 5.60 -6.46
CA TYR A 57 -12.73 7.01 -6.68
C TYR A 57 -11.52 7.87 -6.35
N LYS A 58 -11.47 9.07 -6.95
CA LYS A 58 -10.45 10.09 -6.68
C LYS A 58 -11.12 11.44 -6.60
N ASP A 59 -10.72 12.17 -5.58
CA ASP A 59 -11.03 13.58 -5.34
C ASP A 59 -9.72 14.39 -5.44
N GLY A 60 -9.79 15.71 -5.33
CA GLY A 60 -8.63 16.59 -5.34
C GLY A 60 -7.64 16.31 -4.20
N ARG A 61 -8.10 15.76 -3.07
CA ARG A 61 -7.25 15.52 -1.88
C ARG A 61 -6.92 14.05 -1.64
N HIS A 62 -7.73 13.11 -2.11
CA HIS A 62 -7.54 11.70 -1.80
C HIS A 62 -7.85 10.76 -2.96
N HIS A 63 -7.20 9.60 -2.92
CA HIS A 63 -7.55 8.41 -3.69
C HIS A 63 -8.16 7.37 -2.76
N TRP A 64 -9.21 6.71 -3.22
CA TRP A 64 -9.86 5.62 -2.52
C TRP A 64 -9.64 4.31 -3.29
N PHE A 65 -9.16 3.32 -2.55
CA PHE A 65 -8.95 1.96 -3.04
C PHE A 65 -9.74 0.98 -2.18
N GLU A 66 -10.35 -0.01 -2.80
CA GLU A 66 -10.87 -1.18 -2.09
C GLU A 66 -9.83 -2.29 -2.15
N ILE A 67 -9.56 -2.88 -1.00
CA ILE A 67 -8.52 -3.88 -0.81
C ILE A 67 -9.19 -5.13 -0.28
N ILE A 68 -9.00 -6.23 -0.99
CA ILE A 68 -9.59 -7.53 -0.71
C ILE A 68 -8.55 -8.34 0.05
N LEU A 69 -8.90 -8.72 1.28
CA LEU A 69 -8.09 -9.59 2.12
C LEU A 69 -8.79 -10.94 2.32
N ALA A 70 -8.01 -11.98 2.51
CA ALA A 70 -8.48 -13.30 2.90
C ALA A 70 -7.82 -13.76 4.18
N ASP A 71 -8.58 -14.48 5.00
CA ASP A 71 -8.08 -15.14 6.20
C ASP A 71 -7.57 -16.55 5.86
N PRO A 72 -6.26 -16.81 5.91
CA PRO A 72 -5.73 -18.14 5.61
C PRO A 72 -6.08 -19.19 6.68
N SER A 73 -6.48 -18.79 7.88
CA SER A 73 -6.81 -19.69 8.99
C SER A 73 -8.27 -20.18 8.96
N HIS A 74 -9.12 -19.56 8.15
CA HIS A 74 -10.54 -19.88 8.11
C HIS A 74 -10.80 -21.22 7.38
N PRO A 75 -11.58 -22.16 7.96
CA PRO A 75 -11.73 -23.52 7.42
C PRO A 75 -12.29 -23.57 6.00
N ARG A 76 -13.20 -22.65 5.64
CA ARG A 76 -13.74 -22.56 4.28
C ARG A 76 -12.68 -22.16 3.25
N ILE A 77 -11.74 -21.30 3.63
CA ILE A 77 -10.63 -20.85 2.77
C ILE A 77 -9.56 -21.94 2.65
N ILE A 78 -9.32 -22.71 3.72
CA ILE A 78 -8.38 -23.84 3.70
C ILE A 78 -8.86 -24.96 2.77
N GLN A 79 -10.18 -25.21 2.75
CA GLN A 79 -10.81 -26.23 1.91
C GLN A 79 -10.87 -25.82 0.44
N ASP A 80 -11.02 -24.53 0.14
CA ASP A 80 -11.07 -24.00 -1.21
C ASP A 80 -9.66 -23.96 -1.85
N LYS A 81 -9.42 -24.83 -2.82
CA LYS A 81 -8.12 -24.95 -3.51
C LYS A 81 -7.78 -23.72 -4.36
N GLU A 82 -8.77 -23.05 -4.95
CA GLU A 82 -8.54 -21.91 -5.84
C GLU A 82 -8.06 -20.70 -5.04
N ILE A 83 -8.79 -20.37 -3.98
CA ILE A 83 -8.46 -19.23 -3.11
C ILE A 83 -7.15 -19.51 -2.36
N LYS A 84 -6.98 -20.72 -1.83
CA LYS A 84 -5.73 -21.12 -1.16
C LYS A 84 -4.52 -20.98 -2.08
N GLY A 85 -4.64 -21.42 -3.34
CA GLY A 85 -3.57 -21.29 -4.33
C GLY A 85 -3.20 -19.84 -4.65
N ARG A 86 -4.16 -18.90 -4.60
CA ARG A 86 -3.89 -17.47 -4.78
C ARG A 86 -3.20 -16.83 -3.58
N ILE A 87 -3.47 -17.33 -2.37
CA ILE A 87 -2.93 -16.79 -1.12
C ILE A 87 -1.48 -17.24 -0.87
N SER A 88 -1.12 -18.46 -1.29
CA SER A 88 0.16 -19.11 -0.96
C SER A 88 1.37 -18.66 -1.79
N VAL A 89 1.21 -17.74 -2.75
CA VAL A 89 2.29 -17.34 -3.69
C VAL A 89 3.25 -16.31 -3.07
N ALA A 90 2.97 -15.82 -1.86
CA ALA A 90 3.87 -14.95 -1.13
C ALA A 90 4.84 -15.76 -0.25
N ALA A 91 5.77 -16.47 -0.88
CA ALA A 91 6.99 -17.00 -0.26
C ALA A 91 8.15 -16.92 -1.27
#